data_AF-A0A6A7SIJ1-F1
#
_entry.id   AF-A0A6A7SIJ1-F1
#
_cell.length_a   1.000
_cell.length_b   1.000
_cell.length_c   1.000
_cell.angle_alpha   90.00
_cell.angle_beta   90.00
_cell.angle_gamma   90.00
#
_symmetry.space_group_name_H-M   'P 1'
#
loop_
_entity.id
_entity.type
_entity.pdbx_description
1 polymer ?
#
loop_
_entity_poly.entity_id
_entity_poly.type
_entity_poly.pdbx_seq_one_letter_code
_entity_poly.pdbx_strand_id
1 'polypeptide(L)'
;MEIRQGLFGTGLALAIGAASVMALPIVAPSTSVAVAQDHNGAGKGAGGGGQGGGQRGQGGQGGQGMQGSGGHGGGSALEDEVMRGRRGSDAAGEDAEEDSDRPAWAGVPGRDGKPGRGNAEPGTSKGGDYGDLWAILRDDEGNPVLDDNGNVQPCLNADCTEVAQLTEDGELPDELADQVMEVEFGRLNVARAPSSVLDHSLTEALAKVDGMTITEANLMDVTDEAGRLVDLLGNTIDSPLENLAIYKALLEASSGETVDGYYVLSVVAQDEGGDSSTLTLRVAPDVLGTLAASAIAGASDKTGELTVDEVVYISSFIGVDDELGALVSDYTYDRTARFDREVTALVYDPDNNVYVPTPTDILEAVSFDSIPAIDGDQNGIDIFTQNADDAVQVLEYVHDNALEE
;
A
#
# COMPACT_ATOMS: atom_id res chain seq x y z
N MET A 1 1.24 -59.57 -33.26
CA MET A 1 2.14 -60.60 -33.82
C MET A 1 3.48 -59.91 -34.06
N GLU A 2 4.20 -59.63 -32.97
CA GLU A 2 5.39 -60.40 -32.55
C GLU A 2 6.44 -60.51 -33.64
N ILE A 3 7.54 -59.74 -33.50
CA ILE A 3 8.91 -60.27 -33.38
C ILE A 3 9.71 -59.35 -32.45
N ARG A 4 10.04 -59.86 -31.26
CA ARG A 4 11.19 -59.45 -30.42
C ARG A 4 12.44 -60.15 -30.95
N GLN A 5 13.60 -59.48 -30.99
CA GLN A 5 14.99 -59.87 -30.59
C GLN A 5 15.85 -58.59 -30.81
N GLY A 6 16.69 -58.03 -29.94
CA GLY A 6 17.51 -58.55 -28.85
C GLY A 6 18.98 -58.56 -29.28
N LEU A 7 19.81 -57.55 -28.92
CA LEU A 7 21.28 -57.69 -28.93
C LEU A 7 22.02 -56.62 -28.10
N PHE A 8 22.70 -57.08 -27.02
CA PHE A 8 24.00 -56.68 -26.42
C PHE A 8 24.37 -55.18 -26.33
N GLY A 9 24.81 -54.58 -25.22
CA GLY A 9 25.45 -55.10 -24.01
C GLY A 9 26.94 -54.72 -23.95
N THR A 10 27.26 -53.52 -23.43
CA THR A 10 28.56 -53.05 -22.84
C THR A 10 28.27 -51.65 -22.27
N GLY A 11 28.37 -51.29 -20.99
CA GLY A 11 29.34 -51.68 -19.97
C GLY A 11 30.40 -50.58 -19.83
N LEU A 12 30.12 -49.48 -19.11
CA LEU A 12 31.18 -48.56 -18.67
C LEU A 12 30.86 -47.88 -17.33
N ALA A 13 31.52 -48.42 -16.31
CA ALA A 13 32.09 -47.84 -15.09
C ALA A 13 31.44 -46.58 -14.45
N LEU A 14 30.82 -46.85 -13.29
CA LEU A 14 30.60 -45.94 -12.18
C LEU A 14 31.96 -45.58 -11.53
N ALA A 15 32.33 -44.30 -11.53
CA ALA A 15 33.48 -43.79 -10.78
C ALA A 15 32.99 -43.08 -9.50
N ILE A 16 33.17 -43.76 -8.37
CA ILE A 16 33.04 -43.20 -7.02
C ILE A 16 34.31 -42.38 -6.77
N GLY A 17 34.20 -41.06 -6.86
CA GLY A 17 35.24 -40.11 -6.49
C GLY A 17 34.92 -39.47 -5.14
N ALA A 18 35.55 -39.97 -4.08
CA ALA A 18 35.55 -39.35 -2.77
C ALA A 18 36.30 -38.01 -2.84
N ALA A 19 35.59 -36.89 -2.67
CA ALA A 19 36.19 -35.58 -2.45
C ALA A 19 36.20 -35.29 -0.95
N SER A 20 37.40 -35.14 -0.43
CA SER A 20 37.73 -34.96 0.98
C SER A 20 37.26 -33.60 1.51
N VAL A 21 36.57 -33.64 2.66
CA VAL A 21 36.28 -32.49 3.52
C VAL A 21 37.61 -31.92 4.02
N MET A 22 37.98 -30.73 3.56
CA MET A 22 38.97 -29.89 4.24
C MET A 22 38.24 -28.87 5.10
N ALA A 23 38.26 -29.09 6.41
CA ALA A 23 37.87 -28.11 7.41
C ALA A 23 38.89 -26.96 7.42
N LEU A 24 38.41 -25.74 7.16
CA LEU A 24 39.16 -24.52 7.40
C LEU A 24 38.89 -24.04 8.84
N PRO A 25 39.92 -23.61 9.59
CA PRO A 25 39.71 -23.06 10.92
C PRO A 25 39.04 -21.67 10.86
N ILE A 26 37.93 -21.56 11.58
CA ILE A 26 37.25 -20.30 11.91
C ILE A 26 38.23 -19.40 12.67
N VAL A 27 38.54 -18.23 12.11
CA VAL A 27 39.23 -17.14 12.79
C VAL A 27 38.21 -16.06 13.07
N ALA A 28 37.83 -15.90 14.35
CA ALA A 28 37.04 -14.79 14.83
C ALA A 28 37.95 -13.57 15.09
N PRO A 29 37.56 -12.36 14.65
CA PRO A 29 38.05 -11.12 15.24
C PRO A 29 36.94 -10.43 16.06
N SER A 30 37.15 -10.47 17.36
CA SER A 30 37.09 -9.34 18.30
C SER A 30 35.91 -8.36 18.21
N THR A 31 34.93 -8.58 19.09
CA THR A 31 34.01 -7.56 19.60
C THR A 31 34.76 -6.39 20.23
N SER A 32 34.53 -5.16 19.75
CA SER A 32 34.78 -3.94 20.53
C SER A 32 33.45 -3.33 20.94
N VAL A 33 33.11 -3.55 22.20
CA VAL A 33 32.01 -2.91 22.94
C VAL A 33 32.39 -1.45 23.19
N ALA A 34 31.64 -0.51 22.65
CA ALA A 34 31.61 0.86 23.17
C ALA A 34 30.41 1.00 24.10
N VAL A 35 30.73 1.19 25.38
CA VAL A 35 29.81 1.34 26.50
C VAL A 35 29.11 2.70 26.44
N ALA A 36 27.79 2.67 26.67
CA ALA A 36 26.94 3.83 26.91
C ALA A 36 27.41 4.68 28.10
N GLN A 37 27.41 6.00 27.95
CA GLN A 37 27.47 6.94 29.07
C GLN A 37 26.06 7.45 29.40
N ASP A 38 25.48 6.83 30.42
CA ASP A 38 24.35 7.32 31.20
C ASP A 38 24.82 8.53 32.05
N HIS A 39 24.06 9.63 31.99
CA HIS A 39 24.09 10.66 33.03
C HIS A 39 22.67 11.19 33.29
N ASN A 40 21.99 10.48 34.20
CA ASN A 40 20.98 11.00 35.12
C ASN A 40 21.28 12.43 35.65
N GLY A 41 20.25 13.29 35.72
CA GLY A 41 20.41 14.62 36.32
C GLY A 41 19.18 15.54 36.41
N ALA A 42 18.07 15.05 37.01
CA ALA A 42 17.11 15.79 37.84
C ALA A 42 16.85 17.32 37.63
N GLY A 43 15.64 17.63 37.15
CA GLY A 43 14.62 18.31 37.97
C GLY A 43 14.56 19.86 38.04
N LYS A 44 13.30 20.33 38.12
CA LYS A 44 12.76 21.69 38.39
C LYS A 44 12.71 22.60 37.15
N GLY A 45 11.58 23.19 36.74
CA GLY A 45 10.40 23.64 37.49
C GLY A 45 10.32 25.17 37.43
N ALA A 46 9.14 25.70 37.06
CA ALA A 46 8.77 27.12 36.87
C ALA A 46 9.21 27.72 35.52
N GLY A 47 8.38 28.41 34.73
CA GLY A 47 7.14 29.12 35.03
C GLY A 47 7.36 30.63 34.82
N GLY A 48 6.65 31.22 33.85
CA GLY A 48 6.35 32.65 33.84
C GLY A 48 7.04 33.53 32.78
N GLY A 49 6.26 33.87 31.74
CA GLY A 49 5.82 35.25 31.51
C GLY A 49 6.84 36.32 31.12
N GLY A 50 6.86 36.64 29.82
CA GLY A 50 6.48 37.97 29.32
C GLY A 50 7.53 39.09 29.25
N GLN A 51 7.75 39.57 28.02
CA GLN A 51 7.92 40.98 27.54
C GLN A 51 8.76 40.89 26.25
N GLY A 52 8.30 41.33 25.09
CA GLY A 52 7.71 42.64 24.82
C GLY A 52 8.73 43.41 24.00
N GLY A 53 8.48 43.58 22.69
CA GLY A 53 9.42 44.27 21.81
C GLY A 53 8.94 44.32 20.37
N GLY A 54 7.89 45.12 20.12
CA GLY A 54 7.49 45.46 18.76
C GLY A 54 8.50 46.41 18.12
N GLN A 55 8.86 46.13 16.86
CA GLN A 55 9.39 47.13 15.95
C GLN A 55 8.87 46.85 14.54
N ARG A 56 7.99 47.76 14.10
CA ARG A 56 7.57 47.92 12.71
C ARG A 56 8.72 48.56 11.93
N GLY A 57 9.09 47.96 10.79
CA GLY A 57 9.95 48.55 9.78
C GLY A 57 9.37 48.29 8.40
N GLN A 58 9.02 49.38 7.69
CA GLN A 58 8.43 49.40 6.35
C GLN A 58 9.45 49.07 5.25
N GLY A 59 8.97 48.37 4.22
CA GLY A 59 9.10 48.83 2.83
C GLY A 59 10.35 48.41 2.04
N GLY A 60 10.15 47.52 1.06
CA GLY A 60 11.04 47.30 -0.07
C GLY A 60 10.30 46.63 -1.23
N GLN A 61 10.05 47.39 -2.30
CA GLN A 61 9.46 46.93 -3.56
C GLN A 61 10.49 46.18 -4.42
N GLY A 62 10.01 45.21 -5.21
CA GLY A 62 10.56 44.91 -6.53
C GLY A 62 11.10 43.50 -6.71
N GLY A 63 10.38 42.67 -7.45
CA GLY A 63 10.85 41.36 -7.91
C GLY A 63 9.75 40.62 -8.67
N GLN A 64 9.45 41.04 -9.90
CA GLN A 64 8.69 40.24 -10.86
C GLN A 64 9.51 38.99 -11.21
N GLY A 65 8.93 37.81 -10.99
CA GLY A 65 9.50 36.53 -11.39
C GLY A 65 8.38 35.53 -11.62
N MET A 66 8.24 35.14 -12.90
CA MET A 66 7.55 33.98 -13.48
C MET A 66 6.51 33.22 -12.63
N GLN A 67 5.27 33.27 -13.12
CA GLN A 67 4.25 32.26 -12.90
C GLN A 67 4.76 30.88 -13.35
N GLY A 68 4.99 30.00 -12.36
CA GLY A 68 5.04 28.56 -12.57
C GLY A 68 3.62 28.02 -12.50
N SER A 69 3.13 27.52 -13.63
CA SER A 69 1.87 26.80 -13.76
C SER A 69 2.02 25.42 -13.10
N GLY A 70 1.79 25.34 -11.79
CA GLY A 70 1.52 24.07 -11.11
C GLY A 70 0.05 23.74 -11.27
N GLY A 71 -0.30 22.99 -12.32
CA GLY A 71 -1.60 22.33 -12.39
C GLY A 71 -1.62 21.25 -11.33
N HIS A 72 -2.48 21.38 -10.33
CA HIS A 72 -2.78 20.31 -9.40
C HIS A 72 -4.16 19.75 -9.76
N GLY A 73 -4.16 18.44 -9.99
CA GLY A 73 -5.27 17.48 -10.00
C GLY A 73 -6.64 18.02 -10.39
N GLY A 74 -7.02 17.82 -11.65
CA GLY A 74 -8.43 17.51 -11.90
C GLY A 74 -8.72 16.19 -11.21
N GLY A 75 -9.82 16.10 -10.45
CA GLY A 75 -10.24 14.83 -9.86
C GLY A 75 -10.35 13.78 -10.96
N SER A 76 -9.94 12.55 -10.66
CA SER A 76 -10.14 11.44 -11.58
C SER A 76 -11.64 11.21 -11.77
N ALA A 77 -12.03 10.58 -12.89
CA ALA A 77 -13.44 10.31 -13.17
C ALA A 77 -14.10 9.50 -12.04
N LEU A 78 -13.33 8.58 -11.44
CA LEU A 78 -13.71 7.78 -10.27
C LEU A 78 -14.01 8.65 -9.03
N GLU A 79 -13.20 9.67 -8.74
CA GLU A 79 -13.40 10.53 -7.58
C GLU A 79 -14.71 11.34 -7.69
N ASP A 80 -15.02 11.84 -8.88
CA ASP A 80 -16.21 12.65 -9.13
C ASP A 80 -17.51 11.82 -9.24
N GLU A 81 -17.42 10.57 -9.72
CA GLU A 81 -18.59 9.71 -9.97
C GLU A 81 -18.95 8.81 -8.77
N VAL A 82 -17.96 8.36 -7.99
CA VAL A 82 -18.16 7.34 -6.95
C VAL A 82 -17.90 7.88 -5.54
N MET A 83 -16.84 8.67 -5.38
CA MET A 83 -16.32 9.03 -4.05
C MET A 83 -16.99 10.28 -3.46
N ARG A 84 -17.40 11.21 -4.32
CA ARG A 84 -18.10 12.42 -3.90
C ARG A 84 -19.60 12.16 -3.91
N GLY A 85 -20.10 11.64 -2.78
CA GLY A 85 -21.54 11.58 -2.51
C GLY A 85 -22.22 12.87 -2.98
N ARG A 86 -23.26 12.70 -3.81
CA ARG A 86 -24.01 13.74 -4.52
C ARG A 86 -23.99 15.06 -3.76
N ARG A 87 -23.56 16.17 -4.40
CA ARG A 87 -23.71 17.53 -3.86
C ARG A 87 -25.19 17.73 -3.53
N GLY A 88 -25.51 17.54 -2.25
CA GLY A 88 -26.83 17.79 -1.70
C GLY A 88 -27.25 19.16 -2.17
N SER A 89 -28.37 19.17 -2.90
CA SER A 89 -29.05 20.34 -3.42
C SER A 89 -28.77 21.59 -2.58
N ASP A 90 -28.25 22.64 -3.23
CA ASP A 90 -28.37 24.01 -2.74
C ASP A 90 -29.87 24.35 -2.64
N ALA A 91 -30.51 23.84 -1.59
CA ALA A 91 -31.78 24.28 -1.12
C ALA A 91 -31.54 25.65 -0.48
N ALA A 92 -31.53 26.67 -1.33
CA ALA A 92 -31.88 28.02 -0.95
C ALA A 92 -33.31 28.00 -0.39
N GLY A 93 -33.43 27.64 0.90
CA GLY A 93 -34.65 27.67 1.69
C GLY A 93 -34.59 28.83 2.65
N GLU A 94 -35.38 29.85 2.35
CA GLU A 94 -35.63 31.04 3.16
C GLU A 94 -36.14 30.69 4.57
N ASP A 95 -35.67 31.47 5.54
CA ASP A 95 -36.28 31.77 6.85
C ASP A 95 -36.95 30.62 7.62
N ALA A 96 -36.19 30.05 8.58
CA ALA A 96 -36.78 29.38 9.74
C ALA A 96 -36.10 29.87 11.03
N GLU A 97 -36.93 30.43 11.89
CA GLU A 97 -36.60 31.12 13.12
C GLU A 97 -35.98 30.21 14.20
N GLU A 98 -35.11 30.84 14.98
CA GLU A 98 -34.71 30.57 16.36
C GLU A 98 -35.45 29.44 17.10
N ASP A 99 -34.81 28.26 17.22
CA ASP A 99 -34.92 27.41 18.41
C ASP A 99 -33.71 26.46 18.48
N SER A 100 -32.62 26.97 19.03
CA SER A 100 -31.49 26.13 19.44
C SER A 100 -31.15 26.53 20.86
N ASP A 101 -31.18 25.55 21.78
CA ASP A 101 -30.78 25.63 23.20
C ASP A 101 -29.28 25.97 23.38
N ARG A 102 -28.75 26.84 22.53
CA ARG A 102 -27.34 27.15 22.41
C ARG A 102 -26.95 28.13 23.51
N PRO A 103 -26.08 27.73 24.45
CA PRO A 103 -25.68 28.60 25.53
C PRO A 103 -24.85 29.79 24.99
N ALA A 104 -25.07 30.97 25.55
CA ALA A 104 -24.56 32.25 25.03
C ALA A 104 -23.02 32.36 24.87
N TRP A 105 -22.25 31.45 25.47
CA TRP A 105 -20.79 31.39 25.32
C TRP A 105 -20.34 30.76 23.99
N ALA A 106 -21.23 30.05 23.28
CA ALA A 106 -20.90 29.35 22.04
C ALA A 106 -20.75 30.28 20.81
N GLY A 107 -20.98 31.58 20.98
CA GLY A 107 -20.79 32.58 19.93
C GLY A 107 -21.85 32.53 18.81
N VAL A 108 -21.96 33.64 18.08
CA VAL A 108 -22.84 33.76 16.91
C VAL A 108 -22.17 33.05 15.73
N PRO A 109 -22.86 32.17 14.98
CA PRO A 109 -22.30 31.62 13.75
C PRO A 109 -22.25 32.71 12.68
N GLY A 110 -21.04 33.04 12.22
CA GLY A 110 -20.83 33.95 11.09
C GLY A 110 -19.54 34.76 11.18
N ARG A 111 -18.72 34.57 10.13
CA ARG A 111 -17.49 35.29 9.72
C ARG A 111 -16.17 34.95 10.42
N ASP A 112 -15.36 34.25 9.62
CA ASP A 112 -13.90 34.20 9.50
C ASP A 112 -13.08 33.91 10.77
N GLY A 113 -12.37 32.77 10.72
CA GLY A 113 -11.22 32.49 11.59
C GLY A 113 -11.48 31.64 12.84
N LYS A 114 -12.46 30.74 12.85
CA LYS A 114 -12.63 29.74 13.92
C LYS A 114 -12.57 28.29 13.42
N PRO A 115 -12.04 27.35 14.23
CA PRO A 115 -11.93 25.95 13.86
C PRO A 115 -13.32 25.34 13.73
N GLY A 116 -13.56 24.63 12.63
CA GLY A 116 -14.88 24.11 12.26
C GLY A 116 -15.40 24.58 10.89
N ARG A 117 -14.59 25.27 10.08
CA ARG A 117 -14.89 25.39 8.64
C ARG A 117 -14.83 23.97 8.05
N GLY A 118 -15.87 23.59 7.29
CA GLY A 118 -15.76 22.49 6.33
C GLY A 118 -14.53 22.72 5.46
N ASN A 119 -13.81 21.63 5.16
CA ASN A 119 -12.51 21.73 4.51
C ASN A 119 -12.66 22.36 3.13
N ALA A 120 -11.88 23.40 2.84
CA ALA A 120 -11.88 24.03 1.52
C ALA A 120 -11.06 23.20 0.51
N GLU A 121 -10.14 22.38 1.01
CA GLU A 121 -9.25 21.51 0.25
C GLU A 121 -9.16 20.14 0.98
N PRO A 122 -10.13 19.23 0.77
CA PRO A 122 -10.03 17.82 1.17
C PRO A 122 -8.68 17.23 0.75
N GLY A 123 -8.06 16.40 1.60
CA GLY A 123 -6.79 15.71 1.31
C GLY A 123 -5.50 16.44 1.76
N THR A 124 -5.49 17.76 1.91
CA THR A 124 -4.25 18.51 2.25
C THR A 124 -4.05 18.72 3.75
N SER A 125 -5.10 19.17 4.46
CA SER A 125 -5.03 19.50 5.89
C SER A 125 -5.84 18.56 6.78
N LYS A 126 -6.78 17.83 6.18
CA LYS A 126 -7.64 16.82 6.79
C LYS A 126 -7.99 15.78 5.72
N GLY A 127 -8.28 14.56 6.15
CA GLY A 127 -8.75 13.51 5.26
C GLY A 127 -9.98 13.90 4.46
N GLY A 128 -10.16 13.26 3.30
CA GLY A 128 -11.39 13.33 2.55
C GLY A 128 -12.52 12.64 3.32
N ASP A 129 -13.70 13.28 3.36
CA ASP A 129 -14.91 12.62 3.85
C ASP A 129 -15.44 11.76 2.69
N TYR A 130 -15.25 10.45 2.81
CA TYR A 130 -15.84 9.46 1.92
C TYR A 130 -16.96 8.76 2.69
N GLY A 131 -18.14 8.67 2.08
CA GLY A 131 -19.27 7.93 2.64
C GLY A 131 -18.98 6.43 2.76
N ASP A 132 -19.95 5.67 3.24
CA ASP A 132 -19.86 4.21 3.20
C ASP A 132 -19.78 3.77 1.73
N LEU A 133 -18.75 2.99 1.41
CA LEU A 133 -18.47 2.56 0.03
C LEU A 133 -18.94 1.12 -0.14
N TRP A 134 -19.56 0.84 -1.28
CA TRP A 134 -20.02 -0.50 -1.63
C TRP A 134 -19.06 -1.15 -2.61
N ALA A 135 -19.04 -2.48 -2.61
CA ALA A 135 -18.50 -3.24 -3.72
C ALA A 135 -19.33 -2.91 -4.97
N ILE A 136 -18.70 -2.58 -6.08
CA ILE A 136 -19.39 -2.17 -7.32
C ILE A 136 -18.87 -2.95 -8.52
N LEU A 137 -19.71 -3.03 -9.55
CA LEU A 137 -19.31 -3.63 -10.83
C LEU A 137 -18.22 -2.79 -11.50
N ARG A 138 -17.11 -3.42 -11.86
CA ARG A 138 -15.94 -2.80 -12.47
C ARG A 138 -15.52 -3.48 -13.78
N ASP A 139 -14.78 -2.73 -14.60
CA ASP A 139 -14.03 -3.28 -15.72
C ASP A 139 -12.64 -3.76 -15.29
N ASP A 140 -11.89 -4.28 -16.25
CA ASP A 140 -10.60 -4.93 -16.04
C ASP A 140 -9.51 -3.95 -15.57
N GLU A 141 -9.66 -2.66 -15.89
CA GLU A 141 -8.80 -1.58 -15.41
C GLU A 141 -9.23 -1.02 -14.04
N GLY A 142 -10.32 -1.55 -13.45
CA GLY A 142 -10.86 -1.13 -12.16
C GLY A 142 -11.81 0.07 -12.22
N ASN A 143 -12.16 0.57 -13.40
CA ASN A 143 -13.14 1.64 -13.56
C ASN A 143 -14.56 1.13 -13.30
N PRO A 144 -15.50 1.97 -12.86
CA PRO A 144 -16.85 1.53 -12.56
C PRO A 144 -17.64 1.34 -13.86
N VAL A 145 -18.38 0.24 -13.97
CA VAL A 145 -19.31 0.04 -15.07
C VAL A 145 -20.63 0.73 -14.74
N LEU A 146 -20.89 1.85 -15.41
CA LEU A 146 -22.09 2.65 -15.18
C LEU A 146 -23.33 2.06 -15.87
N ASP A 147 -24.49 2.26 -15.27
CA ASP A 147 -25.80 1.94 -15.86
C ASP A 147 -26.22 2.96 -16.94
N ASP A 148 -27.40 2.75 -17.54
CA ASP A 148 -27.96 3.67 -18.56
C ASP A 148 -28.22 5.10 -18.03
N ASN A 149 -28.29 5.29 -16.70
CA ASN A 149 -28.47 6.58 -16.05
C ASN A 149 -27.13 7.23 -15.66
N GLY A 150 -26.00 6.54 -15.88
CA GLY A 150 -24.68 7.01 -15.47
C GLY A 150 -24.36 6.75 -14.00
N ASN A 151 -25.06 5.83 -13.34
CA ASN A 151 -24.85 5.48 -11.94
C ASN A 151 -23.98 4.23 -11.81
N VAL A 152 -23.19 4.16 -10.74
CA VAL A 152 -22.50 2.93 -10.33
C VAL A 152 -23.49 1.82 -9.98
N GLN A 153 -23.04 0.57 -10.07
CA GLN A 153 -23.88 -0.61 -9.86
C GLN A 153 -23.34 -1.45 -8.69
N PRO A 154 -23.90 -1.33 -7.47
CA PRO A 154 -23.44 -2.09 -6.31
C PRO A 154 -23.63 -3.59 -6.48
N CYS A 155 -22.64 -4.38 -6.08
CA CYS A 155 -22.70 -5.83 -6.13
C CYS A 155 -23.59 -6.39 -5.01
N LEU A 156 -24.37 -7.42 -5.33
CA LEU A 156 -25.24 -8.16 -4.40
C LEU A 156 -24.64 -9.52 -4.01
N ASN A 157 -23.55 -9.93 -4.65
CA ASN A 157 -22.80 -11.15 -4.37
C ASN A 157 -21.30 -10.95 -4.68
N ALA A 158 -20.46 -11.81 -4.11
CA ALA A 158 -18.99 -11.71 -4.21
C ALA A 158 -18.48 -11.67 -5.66
N ASP A 159 -19.08 -12.45 -6.57
CA ASP A 159 -18.70 -12.48 -7.99
C ASP A 159 -19.23 -11.28 -8.80
N CYS A 160 -19.96 -10.37 -8.16
CA CYS A 160 -20.66 -9.23 -8.77
C CYS A 160 -21.52 -9.59 -10.02
N THR A 161 -22.00 -10.83 -10.09
CA THR A 161 -22.89 -11.28 -11.18
C THR A 161 -24.33 -10.82 -10.99
N GLU A 162 -24.69 -10.40 -9.78
CA GLU A 162 -25.94 -9.74 -9.45
C GLU A 162 -25.65 -8.33 -8.92
N VAL A 163 -26.33 -7.32 -9.47
CA VAL A 163 -26.12 -5.91 -9.11
C VAL A 163 -27.42 -5.20 -8.72
N ALA A 164 -27.32 -4.25 -7.82
CA ALA A 164 -28.38 -3.32 -7.47
C ALA A 164 -28.50 -2.23 -8.55
N GLN A 165 -29.73 -1.88 -8.89
CA GLN A 165 -30.02 -0.70 -9.70
C GLN A 165 -30.33 0.46 -8.76
N LEU A 166 -29.52 1.51 -8.84
CA LEU A 166 -29.76 2.74 -8.11
C LEU A 166 -30.97 3.49 -8.69
N THR A 167 -31.55 4.40 -7.92
CA THR A 167 -32.59 5.30 -8.43
C THR A 167 -32.01 6.23 -9.52
N GLU A 168 -32.88 6.90 -10.29
CA GLU A 168 -32.44 7.92 -11.27
C GLU A 168 -31.56 9.01 -10.62
N ASP A 169 -31.73 9.22 -9.31
CA ASP A 169 -31.00 10.17 -8.50
C ASP A 169 -29.68 9.63 -7.92
N GLY A 170 -29.34 8.36 -8.16
CA GLY A 170 -28.13 7.69 -7.67
C GLY A 170 -28.24 7.18 -6.23
N GLU A 171 -29.45 7.01 -5.71
CA GLU A 171 -29.68 6.53 -4.34
C GLU A 171 -29.96 5.02 -4.33
N LEU A 172 -29.47 4.32 -3.30
CA LEU A 172 -29.79 2.91 -3.11
C LEU A 172 -31.22 2.75 -2.61
N PRO A 173 -32.05 1.90 -3.25
CA PRO A 173 -33.38 1.59 -2.72
C PRO A 173 -33.32 0.92 -1.34
N ASP A 174 -34.14 1.38 -0.39
CA ASP A 174 -34.19 0.86 0.99
C ASP A 174 -34.32 -0.68 1.07
N GLU A 175 -34.99 -1.30 0.10
CA GLU A 175 -35.21 -2.76 0.04
C GLU A 175 -33.92 -3.56 -0.24
N LEU A 176 -32.89 -2.90 -0.78
CA LEU A 176 -31.60 -3.49 -1.13
C LEU A 176 -30.48 -3.12 -0.13
N ALA A 177 -30.77 -2.27 0.86
CA ALA A 177 -29.78 -1.79 1.83
C ALA A 177 -29.07 -2.92 2.60
N ASP A 178 -29.78 -4.00 2.93
CA ASP A 178 -29.22 -5.16 3.63
C ASP A 178 -28.53 -6.18 2.68
N GLN A 179 -28.55 -5.95 1.36
CA GLN A 179 -28.04 -6.88 0.36
C GLN A 179 -26.76 -6.38 -0.33
N VAL A 180 -26.54 -5.07 -0.36
CA VAL A 180 -25.28 -4.51 -0.85
C VAL A 180 -24.14 -4.87 0.09
N MET A 181 -22.96 -5.11 -0.47
CA MET A 181 -21.77 -5.42 0.31
C MET A 181 -20.98 -4.13 0.53
N GLU A 182 -20.74 -3.79 1.78
CA GLU A 182 -19.85 -2.69 2.15
C GLU A 182 -18.38 -3.10 2.00
N VAL A 183 -17.56 -2.16 1.59
CA VAL A 183 -16.11 -2.35 1.55
C VAL A 183 -15.52 -1.96 2.89
N GLU A 184 -14.84 -2.92 3.49
CA GLU A 184 -14.06 -2.74 4.70
C GLU A 184 -12.61 -2.47 4.32
N PHE A 185 -11.97 -1.53 5.01
CA PHE A 185 -10.62 -1.07 4.68
C PHE A 185 -9.60 -1.35 5.78
N GLY A 186 -10.00 -1.92 6.93
CA GLY A 186 -9.10 -2.23 8.03
C GLY A 186 -8.09 -1.11 8.36
N ARG A 187 -6.80 -1.46 8.36
CA ARG A 187 -5.65 -0.54 8.46
C ARG A 187 -5.50 0.40 7.27
N LEU A 188 -5.94 0.03 6.07
CA LEU A 188 -5.86 0.86 4.86
C LEU A 188 -6.76 2.09 4.90
N ASN A 189 -7.69 2.19 5.88
CA ASN A 189 -8.39 3.45 6.17
C ASN A 189 -7.43 4.64 6.38
N VAL A 190 -6.16 4.37 6.72
CA VAL A 190 -5.10 5.38 6.81
C VAL A 190 -4.81 6.08 5.48
N ALA A 191 -5.18 5.52 4.34
CA ALA A 191 -5.12 6.16 3.02
C ALA A 191 -5.89 7.48 2.97
N ARG A 192 -6.91 7.63 3.83
CA ARG A 192 -7.68 8.88 3.96
C ARG A 192 -6.95 9.93 4.80
N ALA A 193 -5.76 9.66 5.31
CA ALA A 193 -4.97 10.65 6.04
C ALA A 193 -4.49 11.78 5.11
N PRO A 194 -4.12 12.96 5.66
CA PRO A 194 -3.47 13.99 4.85
C PRO A 194 -2.21 13.48 4.15
N SER A 195 -1.93 13.97 2.95
CA SER A 195 -0.80 13.52 2.12
C SER A 195 0.55 13.57 2.86
N SER A 196 0.73 14.53 3.77
CA SER A 196 1.95 14.69 4.57
C SER A 196 2.28 13.50 5.46
N VAL A 197 1.30 12.65 5.80
CA VAL A 197 1.54 11.40 6.53
C VAL A 197 2.27 10.41 5.64
N LEU A 198 1.78 10.19 4.42
CA LEU A 198 2.41 9.30 3.44
C LEU A 198 3.76 9.85 2.97
N ASP A 199 3.90 11.17 2.80
CA ASP A 199 5.18 11.80 2.45
C ASP A 199 6.27 11.55 3.51
N HIS A 200 5.89 11.64 4.80
CA HIS A 200 6.80 11.33 5.90
C HIS A 200 7.16 9.84 5.91
N SER A 201 6.16 8.95 5.76
CA SER A 201 6.40 7.51 5.74
C SER A 201 7.23 7.07 4.55
N LEU A 202 7.07 7.71 3.38
CA LEU A 202 7.95 7.49 2.23
C LEU A 202 9.39 7.91 2.54
N THR A 203 9.56 9.03 3.25
CA THR A 203 10.89 9.50 3.66
C THR A 203 11.59 8.51 4.59
N GLU A 204 10.87 7.94 5.57
CA GLU A 204 11.39 6.90 6.45
C GLU A 204 11.71 5.61 5.69
N ALA A 205 10.82 5.18 4.80
CA ALA A 205 11.01 4.00 3.97
C ALA A 205 12.24 4.13 3.06
N LEU A 206 12.34 5.22 2.29
CA LEU A 206 13.46 5.46 1.38
C LEU A 206 14.78 5.68 2.12
N ALA A 207 14.77 6.17 3.37
CA ALA A 207 15.98 6.26 4.17
C ALA A 207 16.58 4.87 4.50
N LYS A 208 15.75 3.83 4.56
CA LYS A 208 16.17 2.44 4.83
C LYS A 208 16.73 1.72 3.61
N VAL A 209 16.29 2.12 2.42
CA VAL A 209 16.63 1.47 1.13
C VAL A 209 17.39 2.40 0.16
N ASP A 210 17.92 3.52 0.66
CA ASP A 210 18.54 4.54 -0.20
C ASP A 210 19.67 3.97 -1.08
N GLY A 211 19.57 4.24 -2.37
CA GLY A 211 20.51 3.80 -3.39
C GLY A 211 20.33 2.35 -3.85
N MET A 212 19.35 1.62 -3.32
CA MET A 212 19.04 0.27 -3.76
C MET A 212 18.52 0.28 -5.21
N THR A 213 18.84 -0.79 -5.94
CA THR A 213 18.30 -1.05 -7.27
C THR A 213 17.67 -2.43 -7.26
N ILE A 214 16.37 -2.50 -7.60
CA ILE A 214 15.59 -3.73 -7.62
C ILE A 214 15.33 -4.15 -9.06
N THR A 215 15.58 -5.42 -9.32
CA THR A 215 15.47 -6.10 -10.61
C THR A 215 14.91 -7.49 -10.36
N GLU A 216 14.43 -8.17 -11.40
CA GLU A 216 14.05 -9.58 -11.30
C GLU A 216 15.16 -10.45 -10.68
N ALA A 217 16.42 -10.16 -11.00
CA ALA A 217 17.57 -10.97 -10.55
C ALA A 217 17.87 -10.89 -9.04
N ASN A 218 17.44 -9.83 -8.35
CA ASN A 218 17.69 -9.66 -6.92
C ASN A 218 16.41 -9.46 -6.10
N LEU A 219 15.23 -9.55 -6.72
CA LEU A 219 13.95 -9.35 -6.05
C LEU A 219 13.85 -10.19 -4.76
N MET A 220 14.16 -11.48 -4.84
CA MET A 220 14.11 -12.40 -3.70
C MET A 220 15.15 -12.12 -2.62
N ASP A 221 16.24 -11.41 -2.93
CA ASP A 221 17.27 -11.03 -1.95
C ASP A 221 16.90 -9.74 -1.20
N VAL A 222 16.02 -8.92 -1.76
CA VAL A 222 15.64 -7.60 -1.24
C VAL A 222 14.19 -7.54 -0.79
N THR A 223 13.50 -8.67 -0.79
CA THR A 223 12.14 -8.82 -0.26
C THR A 223 12.02 -10.02 0.66
N ASP A 224 11.09 -9.95 1.61
CA ASP A 224 10.72 -11.09 2.45
C ASP A 224 9.88 -12.14 1.68
N GLU A 225 9.38 -13.13 2.40
CA GLU A 225 8.52 -14.19 1.91
C GLU A 225 7.26 -13.65 1.23
N ALA A 226 6.62 -12.63 1.82
CA ALA A 226 5.43 -11.97 1.29
C ALA A 226 5.74 -10.94 0.17
N GLY A 227 7.01 -10.56 0.01
CA GLY A 227 7.46 -9.58 -0.98
C GLY A 227 7.64 -8.16 -0.48
N ARG A 228 7.55 -7.94 0.83
CA ARG A 228 7.82 -6.62 1.43
C ARG A 228 9.31 -6.34 1.38
N LEU A 229 9.68 -5.09 1.14
CA LEU A 229 11.09 -4.71 1.04
C LEU A 229 11.84 -4.98 2.34
N VAL A 230 13.08 -5.45 2.18
CA VAL A 230 14.05 -5.62 3.26
C VAL A 230 15.07 -4.50 3.16
N ASP A 231 15.38 -3.84 4.28
CA ASP A 231 16.33 -2.74 4.33
C ASP A 231 17.78 -3.19 4.12
N LEU A 232 18.70 -2.22 4.00
CA LEU A 232 20.13 -2.50 3.82
C LEU A 232 20.81 -3.19 5.01
N LEU A 233 20.11 -3.33 6.14
CA LEU A 233 20.56 -4.02 7.36
C LEU A 233 19.93 -5.42 7.51
N GLY A 234 19.03 -5.83 6.60
CA GLY A 234 18.35 -7.11 6.65
C GLY A 234 17.02 -7.11 7.42
N ASN A 235 16.47 -5.95 7.79
CA ASN A 235 15.17 -5.87 8.46
C ASN A 235 14.05 -5.60 7.45
N THR A 236 12.95 -6.34 7.56
CA THR A 236 11.75 -6.10 6.77
C THR A 236 11.10 -4.76 7.12
N ILE A 237 10.67 -4.02 6.10
CA ILE A 237 9.79 -2.86 6.24
C ILE A 237 8.37 -3.36 6.59
N ASP A 238 8.08 -3.51 7.89
CA ASP A 238 6.79 -4.01 8.43
C ASP A 238 5.79 -2.89 8.81
N SER A 239 6.11 -1.63 8.55
CA SER A 239 5.17 -0.54 8.83
C SER A 239 4.09 -0.48 7.73
N PRO A 240 2.79 -0.52 8.08
CA PRO A 240 1.73 -0.42 7.08
C PRO A 240 1.76 0.91 6.34
N LEU A 241 2.11 2.00 7.04
CA LEU A 241 2.22 3.33 6.44
C LEU A 241 3.40 3.44 5.46
N GLU A 242 4.53 2.81 5.77
CA GLU A 242 5.69 2.80 4.87
C GLU A 242 5.37 1.99 3.61
N ASN A 243 4.73 0.83 3.77
CA ASN A 243 4.29 -0.01 2.65
C ASN A 243 3.26 0.71 1.76
N LEU A 244 2.27 1.39 2.35
CA LEU A 244 1.29 2.17 1.57
C LEU A 244 1.95 3.34 0.83
N ALA A 245 2.93 3.99 1.46
CA ALA A 245 3.67 5.07 0.84
C ALA A 245 4.57 4.57 -0.31
N ILE A 246 5.18 3.38 -0.16
CA ILE A 246 5.91 2.71 -1.24
C ILE A 246 4.96 2.36 -2.39
N TYR A 247 3.79 1.80 -2.11
CA TYR A 247 2.76 1.49 -3.12
C TYR A 247 2.41 2.73 -3.95
N LYS A 248 2.04 3.83 -3.28
CA LYS A 248 1.76 5.12 -3.92
C LYS A 248 2.92 5.59 -4.79
N ALA A 249 4.14 5.58 -4.25
CA ALA A 249 5.32 6.07 -4.96
C ALA A 249 5.71 5.20 -6.17
N LEU A 250 5.47 3.88 -6.12
CA LEU A 250 5.68 2.97 -7.26
C LEU A 250 4.73 3.31 -8.41
N LEU A 251 3.45 3.54 -8.11
CA LEU A 251 2.46 3.92 -9.12
C LEU A 251 2.71 5.33 -9.67
N GLU A 252 2.99 6.31 -8.81
CA GLU A 252 3.37 7.66 -9.27
C GLU A 252 4.64 7.63 -10.15
N ALA A 253 5.59 6.74 -9.86
CA ALA A 253 6.78 6.60 -10.68
C ALA A 253 6.49 5.92 -12.03
N SER A 254 5.50 5.01 -12.10
CA SER A 254 5.18 4.24 -13.31
C SER A 254 4.64 5.11 -14.44
N SER A 255 3.99 6.24 -14.11
CA SER A 255 3.52 7.23 -15.09
C SER A 255 4.64 8.10 -15.68
N GLY A 256 5.83 8.08 -15.05
CA GLY A 256 7.00 8.83 -15.48
C GLY A 256 7.84 8.12 -16.55
N GLU A 257 8.83 8.84 -17.09
CA GLU A 257 9.85 8.22 -17.95
C GLU A 257 10.91 7.50 -17.11
N THR A 258 11.36 6.34 -17.58
CA THR A 258 12.45 5.60 -16.93
C THR A 258 13.79 6.31 -17.09
N VAL A 259 14.64 6.23 -16.06
CA VAL A 259 16.01 6.76 -16.04
C VAL A 259 17.00 5.60 -16.04
N ASP A 260 17.75 5.48 -17.14
CA ASP A 260 18.60 4.33 -17.47
C ASP A 260 17.86 2.98 -17.41
N GLY A 261 16.58 2.96 -17.78
CA GLY A 261 15.75 1.74 -17.78
C GLY A 261 15.13 1.39 -16.43
N TYR A 262 15.15 2.31 -15.45
CA TYR A 262 14.52 2.14 -14.15
C TYR A 262 13.50 3.22 -13.87
N TYR A 263 12.41 2.88 -13.20
CA TYR A 263 11.60 3.84 -12.46
C TYR A 263 12.37 4.27 -11.21
N VAL A 264 12.30 5.56 -10.87
CA VAL A 264 13.06 6.13 -9.76
C VAL A 264 12.12 6.80 -8.77
N LEU A 265 11.98 6.19 -7.60
CA LEU A 265 11.31 6.79 -6.46
C LEU A 265 12.31 7.70 -5.78
N SER A 266 11.91 8.94 -5.47
CA SER A 266 12.82 9.87 -4.81
C SER A 266 12.10 10.86 -3.90
N VAL A 267 12.75 11.22 -2.80
CA VAL A 267 12.29 12.27 -1.89
C VAL A 267 13.47 13.11 -1.44
N VAL A 268 13.23 14.41 -1.21
CA VAL A 268 14.24 15.30 -0.64
C VAL A 268 14.06 15.33 0.87
N ALA A 269 14.98 14.70 1.59
CA ALA A 269 15.04 14.73 3.04
C ALA A 269 15.88 15.93 3.51
N GLN A 270 15.44 16.59 4.58
CA GLN A 270 16.21 17.63 5.26
C GLN A 270 16.71 17.10 6.59
N ASP A 271 18.00 17.29 6.87
CA ASP A 271 18.55 16.97 8.17
C ASP A 271 18.30 18.08 9.21
N GLU A 272 18.61 17.80 10.48
CA GLU A 272 18.49 18.78 11.57
C GLU A 272 19.42 20.01 11.40
N GLY A 273 20.45 19.91 10.55
CA GLY A 273 21.37 20.97 10.19
C GLY A 273 20.87 21.88 9.07
N GLY A 274 19.79 21.49 8.39
CA GLY A 274 19.21 22.20 7.24
C GLY A 274 19.82 21.81 5.90
N ASP A 275 20.67 20.80 5.85
CA ASP A 275 21.19 20.25 4.59
C ASP A 275 20.17 19.29 3.97
N SER A 276 19.99 19.40 2.66
CA SER A 276 19.07 18.56 1.89
C SER A 276 19.83 17.40 1.23
N SER A 277 19.32 16.19 1.38
CA SER A 277 19.77 15.01 0.64
C SER A 277 18.60 14.42 -0.17
N THR A 278 18.90 13.80 -1.31
CA THR A 278 17.89 13.10 -2.10
C THR A 278 18.04 11.61 -1.84
N LEU A 279 17.00 11.00 -1.27
CA LEU A 279 16.90 9.56 -1.09
C LEU A 279 16.29 8.96 -2.35
N THR A 280 16.78 7.80 -2.78
CA THR A 280 16.36 7.18 -4.04
C THR A 280 16.20 5.67 -3.93
N LEU A 281 15.21 5.13 -4.65
CA LEU A 281 15.06 3.70 -4.91
C LEU A 281 14.84 3.51 -6.41
N ARG A 282 15.61 2.62 -7.05
CA ARG A 282 15.47 2.31 -8.48
C ARG A 282 14.77 0.97 -8.65
N VAL A 283 13.74 0.92 -9.48
CA VAL A 283 12.93 -0.29 -9.70
C VAL A 283 12.83 -0.56 -11.19
N ALA A 284 13.15 -1.79 -11.59
CA ALA A 284 13.02 -2.19 -12.99
C ALA A 284 11.53 -2.42 -13.35
N PRO A 285 11.10 -2.11 -14.59
CA PRO A 285 9.70 -2.22 -14.99
C PRO A 285 9.07 -3.61 -14.82
N ASP A 286 9.88 -4.66 -14.98
CA ASP A 286 9.50 -6.08 -14.87
C ASP A 286 9.04 -6.49 -13.47
N VAL A 287 9.50 -5.81 -12.42
CA VAL A 287 9.16 -6.12 -11.02
C VAL A 287 8.26 -5.09 -10.37
N LEU A 288 7.94 -3.98 -11.06
CA LEU A 288 7.17 -2.87 -10.47
C LEU A 288 5.79 -3.33 -10.01
N GLY A 289 5.04 -4.06 -10.84
CA GLY A 289 3.70 -4.54 -10.49
C GLY A 289 3.72 -5.52 -9.32
N THR A 290 4.69 -6.45 -9.31
CA THR A 290 4.88 -7.39 -8.20
C THR A 290 5.20 -6.68 -6.89
N LEU A 291 6.08 -5.68 -6.92
CA LEU A 291 6.41 -4.87 -5.75
C LEU A 291 5.23 -4.02 -5.28
N ALA A 292 4.45 -3.45 -6.20
CA ALA A 292 3.28 -2.67 -5.86
C ALA A 292 2.22 -3.54 -5.17
N ALA A 293 1.95 -4.74 -5.69
CA ALA A 293 1.04 -5.71 -5.07
C ALA A 293 1.51 -6.13 -3.67
N SER A 294 2.80 -6.44 -3.49
CA SER A 294 3.35 -6.75 -2.16
C SER A 294 3.34 -5.55 -1.20
N ALA A 295 3.51 -4.33 -1.71
CA ALA A 295 3.45 -3.11 -0.91
C ALA A 295 2.02 -2.83 -0.42
N ILE A 296 0.99 -2.97 -1.26
CA ILE A 296 -0.39 -2.82 -0.77
C ILE A 296 -0.78 -3.95 0.20
N ALA A 297 -0.30 -5.18 -0.02
CA ALA A 297 -0.46 -6.30 0.91
C ALA A 297 0.18 -6.00 2.29
N GLY A 298 1.40 -5.48 2.30
CA GLY A 298 2.10 -5.08 3.55
C GLY A 298 1.45 -3.91 4.28
N ALA A 299 0.65 -3.11 3.58
CA ALA A 299 -0.16 -2.03 4.15
C ALA A 299 -1.49 -2.52 4.73
N SER A 300 -2.06 -3.58 4.15
CA SER A 300 -3.34 -4.17 4.52
C SER A 300 -3.34 -4.81 5.91
N ASP A 301 -4.50 -5.20 6.39
CA ASP A 301 -4.62 -6.07 7.55
C ASP A 301 -3.85 -7.37 7.33
N LYS A 302 -3.23 -7.88 8.41
CA LYS A 302 -2.37 -9.07 8.32
C LYS A 302 -3.17 -10.36 8.07
N THR A 303 -4.49 -10.26 8.15
CA THR A 303 -5.42 -11.39 8.14
C THR A 303 -6.63 -11.01 7.30
N GLY A 304 -7.23 -12.01 6.66
CA GLY A 304 -8.39 -11.81 5.80
C GLY A 304 -8.01 -11.67 4.34
N GLU A 305 -8.99 -11.25 3.53
CA GLU A 305 -8.88 -11.21 2.08
C GLU A 305 -8.81 -9.76 1.60
N LEU A 306 -7.92 -9.50 0.64
CA LEU A 306 -7.85 -8.22 -0.05
C LEU A 306 -8.77 -8.26 -1.29
N THR A 307 -9.75 -7.37 -1.36
CA THR A 307 -10.72 -7.36 -2.47
C THR A 307 -10.37 -6.34 -3.57
N VAL A 308 -10.90 -6.54 -4.78
CA VAL A 308 -10.70 -5.61 -5.91
C VAL A 308 -11.15 -4.19 -5.55
N ASP A 309 -12.35 -4.07 -4.97
CA ASP A 309 -12.88 -2.77 -4.58
C ASP A 309 -12.02 -2.10 -3.51
N GLU A 310 -11.48 -2.86 -2.56
CA GLU A 310 -10.54 -2.33 -1.58
C GLU A 310 -9.31 -1.73 -2.25
N VAL A 311 -8.64 -2.48 -3.14
CA VAL A 311 -7.46 -2.00 -3.88
C VAL A 311 -7.77 -0.73 -4.68
N VAL A 312 -8.86 -0.73 -5.44
CA VAL A 312 -9.20 0.41 -6.31
C VAL A 312 -9.59 1.63 -5.49
N TYR A 313 -10.38 1.48 -4.43
CA TYR A 313 -10.75 2.60 -3.58
C TYR A 313 -9.56 3.19 -2.83
N ILE A 314 -8.65 2.36 -2.31
CA ILE A 314 -7.42 2.83 -1.68
C ILE A 314 -6.56 3.61 -2.68
N SER A 315 -6.46 3.13 -3.91
CA SER A 315 -5.71 3.79 -4.99
C SER A 315 -6.33 5.13 -5.37
N SER A 316 -7.65 5.20 -5.43
CA SER A 316 -8.38 6.45 -5.67
C SER A 316 -8.21 7.44 -4.51
N PHE A 317 -8.25 6.98 -3.25
CA PHE A 317 -8.05 7.86 -2.09
C PHE A 317 -6.68 8.54 -2.06
N ILE A 318 -5.64 7.83 -2.51
CA ILE A 318 -4.27 8.36 -2.56
C ILE A 318 -3.92 8.96 -3.93
N GLY A 319 -4.88 8.97 -4.87
CA GLY A 319 -4.79 9.64 -6.17
C GLY A 319 -3.88 8.96 -7.18
N VAL A 320 -3.89 7.63 -7.25
CA VAL A 320 -3.07 6.80 -8.16
C VAL A 320 -3.90 5.76 -8.93
N ASP A 321 -5.22 5.96 -9.02
CA ASP A 321 -6.15 5.05 -9.70
C ASP A 321 -5.92 5.00 -11.21
N ASP A 322 -5.60 6.12 -11.85
CA ASP A 322 -5.26 6.15 -13.28
C ASP A 322 -3.96 5.35 -13.56
N GLU A 323 -2.95 5.52 -12.70
CA GLU A 323 -1.68 4.78 -12.79
C GLU A 323 -1.84 3.29 -12.51
N LEU A 324 -2.70 2.92 -11.58
CA LEU A 324 -3.07 1.54 -11.33
C LEU A 324 -3.76 0.94 -12.56
N GLY A 325 -4.78 1.60 -13.11
CA GLY A 325 -5.49 1.13 -14.30
C GLY A 325 -4.54 0.91 -15.49
N ALA A 326 -3.58 1.82 -15.69
CA ALA A 326 -2.56 1.67 -16.72
C ALA A 326 -1.63 0.47 -16.45
N LEU A 327 -1.19 0.28 -15.20
CA LEU A 327 -0.33 -0.83 -14.80
C LEU A 327 -1.01 -2.18 -14.99
N VAL A 328 -2.28 -2.32 -14.58
CA VAL A 328 -2.95 -3.63 -14.57
C VAL A 328 -3.35 -4.10 -15.97
N SER A 329 -3.46 -3.19 -16.94
CA SER A 329 -3.87 -3.49 -18.31
C SER A 329 -2.99 -4.53 -19.03
N ASP A 330 -1.70 -4.65 -18.66
CA ASP A 330 -0.78 -5.66 -19.18
C ASP A 330 -0.07 -6.47 -18.09
N TYR A 331 -0.46 -6.27 -16.83
CA TYR A 331 0.11 -6.99 -15.70
C TYR A 331 -0.30 -8.46 -15.73
N THR A 332 0.66 -9.35 -15.53
CA THR A 332 0.38 -10.79 -15.42
C THR A 332 0.99 -11.33 -14.14
N TYR A 333 0.37 -12.36 -13.57
CA TYR A 333 0.80 -12.96 -12.32
C TYR A 333 0.84 -14.49 -12.40
N ASP A 334 1.92 -15.08 -11.89
CA ASP A 334 2.08 -16.52 -11.71
C ASP A 334 2.44 -16.80 -10.24
N ARG A 335 1.46 -17.32 -9.49
CA ARG A 335 1.61 -17.69 -8.08
C ARG A 335 2.74 -18.69 -7.84
N THR A 336 2.87 -19.69 -8.71
CA THR A 336 3.91 -20.70 -8.58
C THR A 336 5.28 -20.05 -8.77
N ALA A 337 5.47 -19.25 -9.82
CA ALA A 337 6.73 -18.55 -10.03
C ALA A 337 7.07 -17.59 -8.87
N ARG A 338 6.05 -16.99 -8.23
CA ARG A 338 6.21 -16.03 -7.12
C ARG A 338 6.59 -16.68 -5.79
N PHE A 339 6.00 -17.84 -5.48
CA PHE A 339 6.03 -18.45 -4.15
C PHE A 339 6.60 -19.87 -4.10
N ASP A 340 7.18 -20.39 -5.19
CA ASP A 340 7.97 -21.65 -5.21
C ASP A 340 9.27 -21.50 -4.39
N ARG A 341 9.12 -21.50 -3.06
CA ARG A 341 10.20 -21.45 -2.07
C ARG A 341 9.77 -22.05 -0.73
N GLU A 342 10.76 -22.46 0.05
CA GLU A 342 10.55 -22.99 1.39
C GLU A 342 10.77 -21.90 2.45
N VAL A 343 10.00 -21.99 3.54
CA VAL A 343 10.15 -21.17 4.75
C VAL A 343 10.32 -22.06 5.97
N THR A 344 11.04 -21.57 6.99
CA THR A 344 11.18 -22.30 8.24
C THR A 344 10.01 -21.97 9.16
N ALA A 345 9.07 -22.91 9.28
CA ALA A 345 7.89 -22.79 10.13
C ALA A 345 8.00 -23.66 11.39
N LEU A 346 7.38 -23.21 12.48
CA LEU A 346 7.19 -23.97 13.71
C LEU A 346 6.04 -24.97 13.53
N VAL A 347 6.38 -26.23 13.30
CA VAL A 347 5.37 -27.30 13.17
C VAL A 347 5.21 -28.02 14.51
N TYR A 348 3.97 -28.18 14.96
CA TYR A 348 3.67 -28.91 16.20
C TYR A 348 3.92 -30.41 16.02
N ASP A 349 4.86 -30.94 16.80
CA ASP A 349 5.13 -32.38 16.94
C ASP A 349 4.26 -32.95 18.07
N PRO A 350 3.20 -33.74 17.75
CA PRO A 350 2.29 -34.28 18.75
C PRO A 350 2.92 -35.41 19.59
N ASP A 351 3.95 -36.08 19.07
CA ASP A 351 4.61 -37.19 19.76
C ASP A 351 5.50 -36.68 20.89
N ASN A 352 6.08 -35.49 20.70
CA ASN A 352 6.96 -34.85 21.68
C ASN A 352 6.32 -33.65 22.39
N ASN A 353 5.13 -33.21 21.96
CA ASN A 353 4.41 -32.04 22.47
C ASN A 353 5.27 -30.76 22.46
N VAL A 354 5.98 -30.54 21.35
CA VAL A 354 6.85 -29.37 21.11
C VAL A 354 6.66 -28.84 19.70
N TYR A 355 6.94 -27.56 19.48
CA TYR A 355 7.05 -27.00 18.14
C TYR A 355 8.47 -27.13 17.63
N VAL A 356 8.63 -27.60 16.38
CA VAL A 356 9.93 -27.88 15.77
C VAL A 356 10.09 -27.02 14.50
N PRO A 357 11.21 -26.29 14.35
CA PRO A 357 11.51 -25.56 13.12
C PRO A 357 11.65 -26.56 11.97
N THR A 358 10.80 -26.42 10.96
CA THR A 358 10.68 -27.36 9.84
C THR A 358 10.60 -26.58 8.53
N PRO A 359 11.49 -26.87 7.55
CA PRO A 359 11.34 -26.35 6.19
C PRO A 359 9.99 -26.78 5.62
N THR A 360 9.22 -25.80 5.16
CA THR A 360 7.87 -26.02 4.63
C THR A 360 7.71 -25.22 3.34
N ASP A 361 7.20 -25.87 2.30
CA ASP A 361 6.87 -25.20 1.03
C ASP A 361 5.66 -24.27 1.21
N ILE A 362 5.82 -23.00 0.83
CA ILE A 362 4.74 -21.99 0.91
C ILE A 362 3.52 -22.45 0.11
N LEU A 363 3.71 -23.01 -1.08
CA LEU A 363 2.61 -23.40 -1.98
C LEU A 363 1.77 -24.56 -1.42
N GLU A 364 2.34 -25.37 -0.53
CA GLU A 364 1.62 -26.46 0.14
C GLU A 364 1.04 -26.05 1.50
N ALA A 365 1.68 -25.11 2.19
CA ALA A 365 1.34 -24.76 3.56
C ALA A 365 0.31 -23.63 3.68
N VAL A 366 0.34 -22.68 2.74
CA VAL A 366 -0.55 -21.51 2.75
C VAL A 366 -1.87 -21.86 2.08
N SER A 367 -2.97 -21.46 2.70
CA SER A 367 -4.29 -21.49 2.07
C SER A 367 -4.45 -20.21 1.27
N PHE A 368 -4.39 -20.30 -0.05
CA PHE A 368 -4.62 -19.14 -0.92
C PHE A 368 -6.10 -18.97 -1.22
N ASP A 369 -6.58 -17.73 -1.10
CA ASP A 369 -7.91 -17.37 -1.52
C ASP A 369 -7.96 -17.17 -3.05
N SER A 370 -9.16 -16.96 -3.58
CA SER A 370 -9.39 -16.81 -5.01
C SER A 370 -10.24 -15.58 -5.26
N ILE A 371 -9.63 -14.60 -5.91
CA ILE A 371 -10.31 -13.38 -6.34
C ILE A 371 -11.22 -13.73 -7.52
N PRO A 372 -12.51 -13.34 -7.50
CA PRO A 372 -13.41 -13.55 -8.62
C PRO A 372 -12.87 -12.86 -9.88
N ALA A 373 -12.84 -13.61 -10.99
CA ALA A 373 -12.36 -13.07 -12.26
C ALA A 373 -13.37 -12.06 -12.85
N ILE A 374 -12.87 -10.92 -13.33
CA ILE A 374 -13.70 -9.88 -13.97
C ILE A 374 -13.89 -10.20 -15.46
N ASP A 375 -12.80 -10.56 -16.15
CA ASP A 375 -12.83 -11.18 -17.47
C ASP A 375 -12.10 -12.54 -17.43
N GLY A 376 -12.28 -13.37 -18.45
CA GLY A 376 -11.62 -14.66 -18.59
C GLY A 376 -10.21 -14.59 -19.18
N ASP A 377 -9.51 -13.47 -19.04
CA ASP A 377 -8.15 -13.27 -19.54
C ASP A 377 -7.10 -13.55 -18.45
N GLN A 378 -5.89 -12.98 -18.57
CA GLN A 378 -4.75 -13.28 -17.69
C GLN A 378 -4.08 -11.99 -17.18
N ASN A 379 -4.81 -10.88 -17.26
CA ASN A 379 -4.39 -9.54 -16.90
C ASN A 379 -5.53 -8.86 -16.13
N GLY A 380 -5.37 -7.58 -15.79
CA GLY A 380 -6.44 -6.85 -15.12
C GLY A 380 -6.28 -6.71 -13.61
N ILE A 381 -7.21 -5.95 -13.05
CA ILE A 381 -7.23 -5.59 -11.63
C ILE A 381 -7.50 -6.78 -10.72
N ASP A 382 -8.24 -7.78 -11.18
CA ASP A 382 -8.46 -9.05 -10.48
C ASP A 382 -7.16 -9.85 -10.35
N ILE A 383 -6.33 -9.90 -11.40
CA ILE A 383 -5.03 -10.57 -11.40
C ILE A 383 -4.02 -9.82 -10.52
N PHE A 384 -4.03 -8.48 -10.54
CA PHE A 384 -3.22 -7.67 -9.62
C PHE A 384 -3.65 -7.89 -8.17
N THR A 385 -4.95 -7.82 -7.90
CA THR A 385 -5.52 -8.06 -6.56
C THR A 385 -5.20 -9.48 -6.10
N GLN A 386 -5.24 -10.49 -6.97
CA GLN A 386 -4.89 -11.86 -6.62
C GLN A 386 -3.43 -11.99 -6.15
N ASN A 387 -2.48 -11.28 -6.77
CA ASN A 387 -1.09 -11.26 -6.28
C ASN A 387 -0.99 -10.56 -4.92
N ALA A 388 -1.69 -9.45 -4.74
CA ALA A 388 -1.68 -8.73 -3.47
C ALA A 388 -2.31 -9.54 -2.34
N ASP A 389 -3.44 -10.20 -2.59
CA ASP A 389 -4.09 -11.10 -1.64
C ASP A 389 -3.20 -12.31 -1.31
N ASP A 390 -2.62 -12.97 -2.30
CA ASP A 390 -1.69 -14.08 -2.05
C ASP A 390 -0.51 -13.66 -1.16
N ALA A 391 -0.01 -12.43 -1.32
CA ALA A 391 1.01 -11.87 -0.44
C ALA A 391 0.50 -11.65 1.00
N VAL A 392 -0.78 -11.28 1.20
CA VAL A 392 -1.41 -11.23 2.53
C VAL A 392 -1.48 -12.64 3.14
N GLN A 393 -1.89 -13.66 2.38
CA GLN A 393 -1.98 -15.05 2.87
C GLN A 393 -0.60 -15.58 3.32
N VAL A 394 0.45 -15.26 2.56
CA VAL A 394 1.83 -15.61 2.93
C VAL A 394 2.28 -14.84 4.17
N LEU A 395 1.93 -13.56 4.27
CA LEU A 395 2.24 -12.72 5.42
C LEU A 395 1.56 -13.25 6.70
N GLU A 396 0.29 -13.63 6.62
CA GLU A 396 -0.45 -14.25 7.73
C GLU A 396 0.27 -15.53 8.19
N TYR A 397 0.57 -16.41 7.24
CA TYR A 397 1.23 -17.68 7.54
C TYR A 397 2.60 -17.49 8.20
N VAL A 398 3.46 -16.63 7.64
CA VAL A 398 4.80 -16.38 8.17
C VAL A 398 4.71 -15.73 9.55
N HIS A 399 3.80 -14.79 9.74
CA HIS A 399 3.63 -14.13 11.03
C HIS A 399 3.18 -15.09 12.14
N ASP A 400 2.31 -16.04 11.82
CA ASP A 400 1.76 -16.97 12.81
C ASP A 400 2.65 -18.20 13.06
N ASN A 401 3.49 -18.57 12.09
CA ASN A 401 4.20 -19.84 12.12
C ASN A 401 5.72 -19.72 12.01
N ALA A 402 6.28 -18.67 11.38
CA ALA A 402 7.72 -18.59 11.17
C ALA A 402 8.47 -18.21 12.45
N LEU A 403 9.70 -18.69 12.57
CA LEU A 403 10.66 -18.12 13.52
C LEU A 403 11.32 -16.92 12.88
N GLU A 404 11.29 -15.76 13.55
CA GLU A 404 12.21 -14.67 13.21
C GLU A 404 13.66 -15.19 13.38
N GLU A 405 14.45 -15.21 12.30
CA GLU A 405 15.85 -15.67 12.32
C GLU A 405 16.81 -14.70 13.05
#